data_AF-A0A383S6E3-F1
#
_entry.id   AF-A0A383S6E3-F1
#
_cell.length_a   1.000
_cell.length_b   1.000
_cell.length_c   1.000
_cell.angle_alpha   90.00
_cell.angle_beta   90.00
_cell.angle_gamma   90.00
#
_symmetry.space_group_name_H-M   'P 1'
#
loop_
_entity.id
_entity.type
_entity.pdbx_description
1 polymer ?
#
loop_
_entity_poly.entity_id
_entity_poly.type
_entity_poly.pdbx_seq_one_letter_code
_entity_poly.pdbx_strand_id
1 'polypeptide(L)'
;MLIAGSVIAALAALLHVLIFWMESLSWTSARSRATFGMSREEAENTREMAFNQGFYNLFLAVMAALGVVLTVCGVRAAGAALMLAGVGSMLAAAIVLFASSPDKRGAALKQGTLPLLAVALIVLAVV
;
A
#
# COMPACT_ATOMS: atom_id res chain seq x y z
N MET A 1 9.29 7.00 18.60
CA MET A 1 8.17 6.56 17.75
C MET A 1 8.62 5.91 16.44
N LEU A 2 9.86 6.15 15.98
CA LEU A 2 10.38 5.62 14.71
C LEU A 2 10.39 4.09 14.59
N ILE A 3 10.73 3.36 15.65
CA ILE A 3 10.72 1.88 15.63
C ILE A 3 9.29 1.37 15.40
N ALA A 4 8.32 1.87 16.17
CA ALA A 4 6.91 1.53 15.98
C ALA A 4 6.43 1.91 14.57
N GLY A 5 6.75 3.11 14.09
CA GLY A 5 6.45 3.55 12.72
C GLY A 5 7.05 2.64 11.66
N SER A 6 8.28 2.15 11.85
CA SER A 6 8.95 1.21 10.94
C SER A 6 8.27 -0.15 10.90
N VAL A 7 7.82 -0.66 12.05
CA VAL A 7 7.05 -1.91 12.13
C VAL A 7 5.72 -1.76 11.37
N ILE A 8 4.98 -0.67 11.60
CA ILE A 8 3.72 -0.42 10.88
C ILE A 8 3.96 -0.21 9.38
N ALA A 9 5.03 0.49 8.98
CA ALA A 9 5.40 0.66 7.58
C ALA A 9 5.73 -0.68 6.90
N ALA A 10 6.42 -1.59 7.59
CA ALA A 10 6.68 -2.94 7.09
C ALA A 10 5.37 -3.73 6.90
N LEU A 11 4.42 -3.63 7.84
CA LEU A 11 3.10 -4.25 7.69
C LEU A 11 2.32 -3.66 6.51
N ALA A 12 2.38 -2.33 6.30
CA ALA A 12 1.77 -1.68 5.15
C ALA A 12 2.39 -2.17 3.83
N ALA A 13 3.72 -2.30 3.77
CA ALA A 13 4.41 -2.86 2.61
C ALA A 13 3.97 -4.30 2.31
N LEU A 14 3.89 -5.16 3.32
CA LEU A 14 3.41 -6.54 3.17
C LEU A 14 1.96 -6.60 2.65
N LEU A 15 1.08 -5.74 3.15
CA LEU A 15 -0.28 -5.62 2.63
C LEU A 15 -0.29 -5.23 1.14
N HIS A 16 0.58 -4.31 0.72
CA HIS A 16 0.65 -3.88 -0.68
C HIS A 16 1.31 -4.92 -1.59
N VAL A 17 2.19 -5.77 -1.06
CA VAL A 17 2.66 -6.97 -1.78
C VAL A 17 1.51 -7.97 -2.00
N LEU A 18 0.63 -8.14 -1.02
CA LEU A 18 -0.58 -8.95 -1.19
C LEU A 18 -1.53 -8.34 -2.23
N ILE A 19 -1.70 -7.01 -2.24
CA ILE A 19 -2.50 -6.31 -3.26
C ILE A 19 -1.88 -6.50 -4.65
N PHE A 20 -0.56 -6.32 -4.80
CA PHE A 20 0.17 -6.63 -6.03
C PHE A 20 -0.09 -8.06 -6.51
N TRP A 21 0.00 -9.05 -5.62
CA TRP A 21 -0.28 -10.44 -5.99
C TRP A 21 -1.72 -10.59 -6.52
N MET A 22 -2.69 -9.96 -5.86
CA MET A 22 -4.08 -10.00 -6.30
C MET A 22 -4.33 -9.29 -7.64
N GLU A 23 -3.66 -8.17 -7.90
CA GLU A 23 -3.84 -7.32 -9.07
C GLU A 23 -3.04 -7.79 -10.29
N SER A 24 -1.84 -8.31 -10.11
CA SER A 24 -0.95 -8.69 -11.21
C SER A 24 -0.94 -10.20 -11.47
N LEU A 25 -1.11 -11.04 -10.45
CA LEU A 25 -0.91 -12.48 -10.59
C LEU A 25 -2.21 -13.26 -10.53
N SER A 26 -3.17 -12.85 -9.68
CA SER A 26 -4.41 -13.60 -9.48
C SER A 26 -5.69 -12.82 -9.84
N TRP A 27 -5.59 -11.73 -10.61
CA TRP A 27 -6.72 -10.79 -10.85
C TRP A 27 -8.02 -11.47 -11.29
N THR A 28 -7.92 -12.38 -12.27
CA THR A 28 -9.08 -13.07 -12.83
C THR A 28 -9.52 -14.29 -12.00
N SER A 29 -8.87 -14.57 -10.87
CA SER A 29 -9.25 -15.67 -9.95
C SER A 29 -10.55 -15.37 -9.21
N ALA A 30 -11.28 -16.42 -8.79
CA ALA A 30 -12.53 -16.24 -8.03
C ALA A 30 -12.34 -15.44 -6.73
N ARG A 31 -11.19 -15.60 -6.06
CA ARG A 31 -10.87 -14.93 -4.80
C ARG A 31 -10.61 -13.44 -4.98
N SER A 32 -9.79 -13.06 -5.97
CA SER A 32 -9.55 -11.64 -6.29
C SER A 32 -10.85 -10.98 -6.70
N ARG A 33 -11.62 -11.59 -7.61
CA ARG A 33 -12.93 -11.06 -8.02
C ARG A 33 -13.88 -10.83 -6.85
N ALA A 34 -13.97 -11.77 -5.91
CA ALA A 34 -14.79 -11.61 -4.71
C ALA A 34 -14.31 -10.47 -3.79
N THR A 35 -12.99 -10.24 -3.73
CA THR A 35 -12.37 -9.17 -2.94
C THR A 35 -12.63 -7.79 -3.53
N PHE A 36 -12.56 -7.66 -4.86
CA PHE A 36 -12.79 -6.42 -5.59
C PHE A 36 -14.25 -6.18 -5.98
N GLY A 37 -15.11 -7.20 -5.82
CA GLY A 37 -16.53 -7.16 -6.15
C GLY A 37 -16.78 -7.08 -7.65
N MET A 38 -16.07 -7.89 -8.44
CA MET A 38 -16.15 -7.89 -9.91
C MET A 38 -16.78 -9.18 -10.45
N SER A 39 -17.51 -9.05 -11.55
CA SER A 39 -17.88 -10.15 -12.43
C SER A 39 -16.65 -10.72 -13.15
N ARG A 40 -16.81 -11.89 -13.78
CA ARG A 40 -15.75 -12.49 -14.59
C ARG A 40 -15.37 -11.61 -15.77
N GLU A 41 -16.37 -11.07 -16.47
CA GLU A 41 -16.17 -10.23 -17.65
C GLU A 41 -15.41 -8.93 -17.31
N GLU A 42 -15.81 -8.23 -16.24
CA GLU A 42 -15.10 -7.04 -15.78
C GLU A 42 -13.63 -7.33 -15.43
N ALA A 43 -13.35 -8.47 -14.79
CA ALA A 43 -11.99 -8.86 -14.44
C ALA A 43 -11.12 -9.18 -15.66
N GLU A 44 -11.68 -9.82 -16.69
CA GLU A 44 -10.96 -10.05 -17.96
C GLU A 44 -10.70 -8.72 -18.68
N ASN A 45 -11.72 -7.85 -18.77
CA ASN A 45 -11.62 -6.56 -19.48
C ASN A 45 -10.64 -5.57 -18.82
N THR A 46 -10.39 -5.70 -17.51
CA THR A 46 -9.49 -4.81 -16.77
C THR A 46 -8.13 -5.43 -16.44
N ARG A 47 -7.85 -6.65 -16.92
CA ARG A 47 -6.67 -7.43 -16.54
C ARG A 47 -5.34 -6.69 -16.74
N GLU A 48 -5.16 -6.02 -17.88
CA GLU A 48 -3.92 -5.32 -18.18
C GLU A 48 -3.74 -4.06 -17.32
N MET A 49 -4.84 -3.33 -17.06
CA MET A 49 -4.84 -2.18 -16.18
C MET A 49 -4.49 -2.59 -14.74
N ALA A 50 -5.12 -3.65 -14.24
CA ALA A 50 -4.84 -4.20 -12.92
C ALA A 50 -3.40 -4.71 -12.81
N PHE A 51 -2.88 -5.34 -13.87
CA PHE A 51 -1.51 -5.80 -13.89
C PHE A 51 -0.52 -4.65 -13.64
N ASN A 52 -0.66 -3.53 -14.34
CA ASN A 52 0.20 -2.37 -14.15
C ASN A 52 -0.03 -1.71 -12.78
N GLN A 53 -1.29 -1.67 -12.31
CA GLN A 53 -1.62 -1.14 -10.99
C GLN A 53 -0.95 -1.91 -9.86
N GLY A 54 -0.90 -3.24 -9.97
CA GLY A 54 -0.19 -4.07 -9.01
C GLY A 54 1.30 -3.76 -8.94
N PHE A 55 1.95 -3.45 -10.08
CA PHE A 55 3.37 -3.06 -10.06
C PHE A 55 3.60 -1.70 -9.41
N TYR A 56 2.69 -0.72 -9.60
CA TYR A 56 2.75 0.52 -8.81
C TYR A 56 2.67 0.22 -7.30
N ASN A 57 1.73 -0.63 -6.88
CA ASN A 57 1.62 -1.05 -5.48
C ASN A 57 2.89 -1.76 -4.97
N LEU A 58 3.50 -2.63 -5.79
CA LEU A 58 4.76 -3.29 -5.46
C LEU A 58 5.90 -2.29 -5.26
N PHE A 59 6.05 -1.30 -6.15
CA PHE A 59 7.13 -0.32 -6.03
C PHE A 59 6.97 0.59 -4.81
N LEU A 60 5.74 0.96 -4.45
CA LEU A 60 5.47 1.65 -3.18
C LEU A 60 5.87 0.78 -1.98
N ALA A 61 5.55 -0.52 -2.01
CA ALA A 61 5.94 -1.46 -0.97
C ALA A 61 7.46 -1.61 -0.86
N VAL A 62 8.17 -1.71 -1.99
CA VAL A 62 9.63 -1.75 -2.04
C VAL A 62 10.24 -0.48 -1.44
N MET A 63 9.70 0.69 -1.79
CA MET A 63 10.16 1.97 -1.24
C MET A 63 10.02 2.02 0.28
N ALA A 64 8.86 1.64 0.82
CA ALA A 64 8.63 1.57 2.26
C ALA A 64 9.57 0.55 2.94
N ALA A 65 9.73 -0.64 2.37
CA ALA A 65 10.61 -1.68 2.90
C ALA A 65 12.09 -1.27 2.91
N LEU A 66 12.57 -0.62 1.84
CA LEU A 66 13.92 -0.07 1.79
C LEU A 66 14.13 1.01 2.86
N GLY A 67 13.11 1.85 3.09
CA GLY A 67 13.14 2.83 4.18
C GLY A 67 13.30 2.19 5.57
N VAL A 68 12.62 1.07 5.82
CA VAL A 68 12.78 0.28 7.05
C VAL A 68 14.20 -0.26 7.17
N VAL A 69 14.74 -0.87 6.10
CA VAL A 69 16.11 -1.40 6.07
C VAL A 69 17.15 -0.32 6.36
N LEU A 70 17.07 0.83 5.68
CA LEU A 70 17.98 1.95 5.91
C LEU A 70 17.92 2.47 7.36
N THR A 71 16.72 2.50 7.94
CA THR A 71 16.53 2.90 9.34
C THR A 71 17.24 1.94 10.30
N VAL A 72 17.12 0.63 10.07
CA VAL A 72 17.81 -0.42 10.86
C VAL A 72 19.34 -0.33 10.69
N CYS A 73 19.83 -0.02 9.48
CA CYS A 73 21.24 0.18 9.19
C CYS A 73 21.81 1.52 9.72
N GLY A 74 21.01 2.33 10.41
CA GLY A 74 21.45 3.60 11.00
C GLY A 74 21.35 4.82 10.08
N VAL A 75 20.94 4.65 8.81
CA VAL A 75 20.75 5.74 7.84
C VAL A 75 19.36 6.37 8.01
N ARG A 76 19.09 6.87 9.22
CA ARG A 76 17.72 7.18 9.70
C ARG A 76 16.99 8.25 8.88
N ALA A 77 17.68 9.29 8.42
CA ALA A 77 17.05 10.36 7.64
C ALA A 77 16.54 9.85 6.27
N ALA A 78 17.39 9.14 5.53
CA ALA A 78 17.01 8.51 4.26
C ALA A 78 15.95 7.42 4.47
N GLY A 79 16.07 6.65 5.56
CA GLY A 79 15.09 5.64 5.94
C GLY A 79 13.70 6.22 6.19
N ALA A 80 13.61 7.27 7.00
CA ALA A 80 12.35 7.97 7.26
C ALA A 80 11.76 8.60 5.99
N ALA A 81 12.59 9.23 5.14
CA ALA A 81 12.16 9.82 3.88
C ALA A 81 11.55 8.77 2.93
N LEU A 82 12.21 7.62 2.74
CA LEU A 82 11.69 6.55 1.89
C LEU A 82 10.43 5.89 2.47
N MET A 83 10.38 5.68 3.79
CA MET A 83 9.15 5.17 4.42
C MET A 83 7.99 6.13 4.20
N LEU A 84 8.17 7.43 4.47
CA LEU A 84 7.14 8.44 4.27
C LEU A 84 6.72 8.57 2.81
N ALA A 85 7.66 8.47 1.86
CA ALA A 85 7.32 8.48 0.44
C ALA A 85 6.47 7.26 0.07
N GLY A 86 6.86 6.05 0.48
CA GLY A 86 6.10 4.83 0.21
C GLY A 86 4.72 4.82 0.89
N VAL A 87 4.68 4.89 2.23
CA VAL A 87 3.41 4.83 2.97
C VAL A 87 2.57 6.10 2.80
N GLY A 88 3.18 7.26 2.56
CA GLY A 88 2.45 8.50 2.27
C GLY A 88 1.71 8.42 0.94
N SER A 89 2.34 7.88 -0.11
CA SER A 89 1.67 7.64 -1.39
C SER A 89 0.54 6.61 -1.28
N MET A 90 0.73 5.52 -0.51
CA MET A 90 -0.34 4.55 -0.23
C MET A 90 -1.54 5.21 0.48
N LEU A 91 -1.27 6.04 1.49
CA LEU A 91 -2.30 6.78 2.21
C LEU A 91 -3.03 7.77 1.29
N ALA A 92 -2.30 8.52 0.47
CA ALA A 92 -2.87 9.47 -0.47
C ALA A 92 -3.79 8.77 -1.48
N ALA A 93 -3.37 7.63 -2.04
CA ALA A 93 -4.20 6.82 -2.93
C ALA A 93 -5.47 6.31 -2.23
N ALA A 94 -5.36 5.86 -0.98
CA ALA A 94 -6.51 5.43 -0.18
C ALA A 94 -7.50 6.58 0.07
N ILE A 95 -7.00 7.80 0.34
CA ILE A 95 -7.83 9.00 0.50
C ILE A 95 -8.58 9.32 -0.79
N VAL A 96 -7.88 9.30 -1.93
CA VAL A 96 -8.50 9.51 -3.25
C VAL A 96 -9.62 8.50 -3.48
N LEU A 97 -9.36 7.21 -3.27
CA LEU A 97 -10.35 6.14 -3.44
C LEU A 97 -11.56 6.31 -2.51
N PHE A 98 -11.33 6.67 -1.24
CA PHE A 98 -12.39 6.90 -0.27
C PHE A 98 -13.30 8.06 -0.69
N ALA A 99 -12.71 9.11 -1.25
CA ALA A 99 -13.41 10.30 -1.71
C ALA A 99 -14.17 10.07 -3.03
N SER A 100 -13.55 9.36 -3.99
CA SER A 100 -14.09 9.21 -5.35
C SER A 100 -15.05 8.04 -5.54
N SER A 101 -15.00 7.00 -4.71
CA SER A 101 -15.78 5.77 -4.92
C SER A 101 -16.49 5.30 -3.63
N PRO A 102 -17.74 5.75 -3.38
CA PRO A 102 -18.49 5.43 -2.17
C PRO A 102 -18.64 3.93 -1.88
N ASP A 103 -18.82 3.11 -2.91
CA ASP A 103 -18.93 1.65 -2.83
C ASP A 103 -17.59 0.95 -2.49
N LYS A 104 -16.46 1.63 -2.70
CA LYS A 104 -15.11 1.12 -2.41
C LYS A 104 -14.49 1.68 -1.12
N ARG A 105 -15.23 2.46 -0.33
CA ARG A 105 -14.74 3.03 0.94
C ARG A 105 -14.22 1.98 1.92
N GLY A 106 -14.85 0.81 1.97
CA GLY A 106 -14.38 -0.31 2.79
C GLY A 106 -13.00 -0.83 2.36
N ALA A 107 -12.71 -0.85 1.07
CA ALA A 107 -11.39 -1.22 0.54
C ALA A 107 -10.35 -0.12 0.80
N ALA A 108 -10.75 1.15 0.65
CA ALA A 108 -9.91 2.31 0.97
C ALA A 108 -9.46 2.30 2.44
N LEU A 109 -10.37 2.02 3.38
CA LEU A 109 -10.04 1.90 4.80
C LEU A 109 -9.05 0.76 5.05
N LYS A 110 -9.31 -0.45 4.52
CA LYS A 110 -8.43 -1.62 4.71
C LYS A 110 -7.00 -1.37 4.22
N GLN A 111 -6.82 -0.73 3.07
CA GLN A 111 -5.49 -0.43 2.54
C GLN A 111 -4.85 0.81 3.16
N GLY A 112 -5.64 1.78 3.64
CA GLY A 112 -5.16 3.07 4.15
C GLY A 112 -4.85 3.13 5.64
N THR A 113 -5.40 2.23 6.47
CA THR A 113 -5.20 2.29 7.94
C THR A 113 -3.74 2.11 8.35
N LEU A 114 -3.04 1.08 7.84
CA LEU A 114 -1.63 0.89 8.17
C LEU A 114 -0.75 2.06 7.67
N PRO A 115 -0.91 2.53 6.41
CA PRO A 115 -0.24 3.75 5.96
C PRO A 115 -0.47 4.97 6.85
N LEU A 116 -1.71 5.22 7.28
CA LEU A 116 -2.05 6.34 8.17
C LEU A 116 -1.27 6.28 9.48
N LEU A 117 -1.31 5.11 10.14
CA LEU A 117 -0.63 4.90 11.41
C LEU A 117 0.89 5.01 11.24
N ALA A 118 1.46 4.46 10.16
CA ALA A 118 2.89 4.59 9.86
C ALA A 118 3.29 6.06 9.68
N VAL A 119 2.56 6.82 8.85
CA VAL A 119 2.82 8.25 8.61
C VAL A 119 2.79 9.02 9.93
N ALA A 120 1.74 8.86 10.74
CA ALA A 120 1.62 9.56 12.01
C ALA A 120 2.79 9.26 12.97
N LEU A 121 3.15 7.98 13.13
CA LEU A 121 4.24 7.57 14.01
C LEU A 121 5.62 8.01 13.54
N ILE A 122 5.86 8.01 12.22
CA ILE A 122 7.15 8.42 11.64
C ILE A 122 7.28 9.95 11.71
N VAL A 123 6.24 10.71 11.35
CA VAL A 123 6.24 12.19 11.45
C VAL A 123 6.51 12.63 12.90
N LEU A 124 5.80 12.06 13.88
CA LEU A 124 6.02 12.34 15.30
C LEU A 124 7.40 11.91 15.82
N ALA A 125 8.16 11.12 15.05
CA ALA A 125 9.52 10.72 15.43
C ALA A 125 10.62 11.60 14.82
N VAL A 126 10.31 12.37 13.78
CA VAL A 126 11.29 13.15 13.01
C VAL A 126 11.07 14.66 13.09
N VAL A 127 9.95 15.10 13.66
CA VAL A 127 9.65 16.47 14.08
C VAL A 127 9.94 16.60 15.56
#